data_AF-A0A7Y5FBI4-F1
#
_entry.id   AF-A0A7Y5FBI4-F1
#
_cell.length_a   1.000
_cell.length_b   1.000
_cell.length_c   1.000
_cell.angle_alpha   90.00
_cell.angle_beta   90.00
_cell.angle_gamma   90.00
#
_symmetry.space_group_name_H-M   'P 1'
#
loop_
_entity.id
_entity.type
_entity.pdbx_description
1 polymer ?
#
loop_
_entity_poly.entity_id
_entity_poly.type
_entity_poly.pdbx_seq_one_letter_code
_entity_poly.pdbx_strand_id
1 'polypeptide(L)'
;MRHIGTAAVLFGCACAFAQEASLQEYFARVEALQRDGAAIAQQIGRDALIQQYRDLIAANPGNANNIRLETQIAMLYESDFTDQGLPPDTYAAHQVYQSIIADYDPDHPYMATVRKLGADRAAEFDPNLAQGMYEGILTDYPDEDALVVQTQYAMGQLAADQGDPAAAENYFGQVIAYAPSGAHVSEAEAANIKAYQESAAASMLSTAIAGADTPQERLKALKKFLEKHQELEAANAELVQRFAQAIERGAGRSSNPEEGNDATVEALLASLKKNKPDDRAVASRRERERAREERARDVEEEKAKLARADTVTGAAFPDTGAPSLAHVERTSEPRTAGARASSTSRIVFTVGAVCFVSIAALAASMFVRAKAR
;
A
#
# COMPACT_ATOMS: atom_id res chain seq x y z
N MET A 1 -62.85 11.65 15.54
CA MET A 1 -61.41 11.80 15.25
C MET A 1 -60.55 10.96 16.21
N ARG A 2 -60.71 9.63 16.28
CA ARG A 2 -59.89 8.75 17.16
C ARG A 2 -59.17 7.60 16.42
N HIS A 3 -59.39 7.44 15.11
CA HIS A 3 -58.79 6.36 14.31
C HIS A 3 -57.63 6.82 13.40
N ILE A 4 -57.35 8.13 13.32
CA ILE A 4 -56.29 8.66 12.47
C ILE A 4 -54.91 8.53 13.15
N GLY A 5 -54.84 8.73 14.47
CA GLY A 5 -53.58 8.59 15.22
C GLY A 5 -53.05 7.15 15.25
N THR A 6 -53.93 6.15 15.33
CA THR A 6 -53.52 4.73 15.38
C THR A 6 -52.95 4.23 14.06
N ALA A 7 -53.47 4.73 12.92
CA ALA A 7 -52.94 4.39 11.60
C ALA A 7 -51.54 4.97 11.37
N ALA A 8 -51.28 6.21 11.83
CA ALA A 8 -49.98 6.84 11.70
C ALA A 8 -48.87 6.13 12.48
N VAL A 9 -49.16 5.67 13.71
CA VAL A 9 -48.20 4.91 14.53
C VAL A 9 -47.90 3.53 13.91
N LEU A 10 -48.92 2.82 13.43
CA LEU A 10 -48.72 1.50 12.79
C LEU A 10 -47.94 1.61 11.48
N PHE A 11 -48.16 2.66 10.69
CA PHE A 11 -47.38 2.89 9.46
C PHE A 11 -45.93 3.28 9.77
N GLY A 12 -45.70 4.13 10.78
CA GLY A 12 -44.36 4.50 11.25
C GLY A 12 -43.55 3.29 11.75
N CYS A 13 -44.16 2.41 12.56
CA CYS A 13 -43.51 1.17 12.99
C CYS A 13 -43.23 0.22 11.82
N ALA A 14 -44.18 0.05 10.89
CA ALA A 14 -43.98 -0.82 9.73
C ALA A 14 -42.84 -0.33 8.82
N CYS A 15 -42.71 0.99 8.62
CA CYS A 15 -41.57 1.58 7.90
C CYS A 15 -40.25 1.36 8.64
N ALA A 16 -40.20 1.54 9.96
CA ALA A 16 -39.00 1.29 10.76
C ALA A 16 -38.54 -0.18 10.67
N PHE A 17 -39.44 -1.15 10.85
CA PHE A 17 -39.11 -2.57 10.72
C PHE A 17 -38.69 -2.97 9.30
N ALA A 18 -39.31 -2.40 8.26
CA ALA A 18 -38.88 -2.62 6.88
C ALA A 18 -37.48 -2.04 6.59
N GLN A 19 -37.18 -0.88 7.17
CA GLN A 19 -35.87 -0.23 7.04
C GLN A 19 -34.77 -1.00 7.79
N GLU A 20 -35.03 -1.43 9.02
CA GLU A 20 -34.12 -2.31 9.79
C GLU A 20 -33.86 -3.63 9.07
N ALA A 21 -34.89 -4.28 8.53
CA ALA A 21 -34.74 -5.52 7.75
C ALA A 21 -33.89 -5.31 6.48
N SER A 22 -34.10 -4.19 5.76
CA SER A 22 -33.31 -3.88 4.56
C SER A 22 -31.83 -3.60 4.87
N LEU A 23 -31.54 -2.94 5.99
CA LEU A 23 -30.16 -2.73 6.45
C LEU A 23 -29.51 -4.03 6.92
N GLN A 24 -30.24 -4.91 7.61
CA GLN A 24 -29.73 -6.22 8.00
C GLN A 24 -29.43 -7.10 6.77
N GLU A 25 -30.28 -7.06 5.74
CA GLU A 25 -30.02 -7.76 4.48
C GLU A 25 -28.81 -7.15 3.74
N TYR A 26 -28.67 -5.83 3.71
CA TYR A 26 -27.48 -5.15 3.17
C TYR A 26 -26.20 -5.63 3.85
N PHE A 27 -26.13 -5.59 5.20
CA PHE A 27 -24.93 -6.03 5.92
C PHE A 27 -24.62 -7.51 5.71
N ALA A 28 -25.64 -8.39 5.71
CA ALA A 28 -25.43 -9.81 5.43
C ALA A 28 -24.90 -10.08 4.01
N ARG A 29 -25.38 -9.33 3.01
CA ARG A 29 -24.88 -9.41 1.62
C ARG A 29 -23.45 -8.88 1.52
N VAL A 30 -23.14 -7.75 2.16
CA VAL A 30 -21.78 -7.20 2.22
C VAL A 30 -20.81 -8.19 2.87
N GLU A 31 -21.17 -8.78 4.02
CA GLU A 31 -20.32 -9.75 4.72
C GLU A 31 -20.05 -11.00 3.87
N ALA A 32 -21.08 -11.52 3.18
CA ALA A 32 -20.92 -12.67 2.27
C ALA A 32 -19.96 -12.35 1.11
N LEU A 33 -20.12 -11.20 0.44
CA LEU A 33 -19.22 -10.79 -0.65
C LEU A 33 -17.79 -10.53 -0.16
N GLN A 34 -17.62 -9.99 1.05
CA GLN A 34 -16.30 -9.74 1.64
C GLN A 34 -15.58 -11.02 2.05
N ARG A 35 -16.32 -12.03 2.54
CA ARG A 35 -15.76 -13.32 2.94
C ARG A 35 -15.39 -14.19 1.74
N ASP A 36 -16.28 -14.28 0.76
CA ASP A 36 -16.19 -15.27 -0.31
C ASP A 36 -15.77 -14.65 -1.67
N GLY A 37 -15.50 -13.33 -1.71
CA GLY A 37 -15.31 -12.54 -2.94
C GLY A 37 -14.28 -13.10 -3.93
N ALA A 38 -13.15 -13.65 -3.46
CA ALA A 38 -12.17 -14.27 -4.35
C ALA A 38 -12.71 -15.55 -5.03
N ALA A 39 -13.43 -16.40 -4.29
CA ALA A 39 -14.06 -17.59 -4.83
C ALA A 39 -15.25 -17.24 -5.75
N ILE A 40 -16.02 -16.21 -5.40
CA ILE A 40 -17.09 -15.66 -6.25
C ILE A 40 -16.49 -15.14 -7.56
N ALA A 41 -15.45 -14.31 -7.52
CA ALA A 41 -14.78 -13.80 -8.72
C ALA A 41 -14.21 -14.93 -9.61
N GLN A 42 -13.74 -16.04 -9.03
CA GLN A 42 -13.34 -17.24 -9.77
C GLN A 42 -14.53 -17.97 -10.42
N GLN A 43 -15.72 -17.92 -9.82
CA GLN A 43 -16.91 -18.61 -10.31
C GLN A 43 -17.71 -17.81 -11.35
N ILE A 44 -17.89 -16.50 -11.15
CA ILE A 44 -18.73 -15.64 -12.00
C ILE A 44 -17.96 -14.62 -12.83
N GLY A 45 -16.64 -14.51 -12.62
CA GLY A 45 -15.77 -13.50 -13.23
C GLY A 45 -15.74 -12.17 -12.47
N ARG A 46 -14.60 -11.48 -12.53
CA ARG A 46 -14.36 -10.16 -11.89
C ARG A 46 -15.51 -9.18 -12.14
N ASP A 47 -15.85 -8.97 -13.41
CA ASP A 47 -16.76 -7.89 -13.81
C ASP A 47 -18.21 -8.12 -13.33
N ALA A 48 -18.61 -9.39 -13.17
CA ALA A 48 -19.91 -9.74 -12.58
C ALA A 48 -19.96 -9.48 -11.07
N LEU A 49 -18.86 -9.72 -10.35
CA LEU A 49 -18.74 -9.35 -8.93
C LEU A 49 -18.70 -7.83 -8.74
N ILE A 50 -17.98 -7.09 -9.60
CA ILE A 50 -18.02 -5.62 -9.63
C ILE A 50 -19.44 -5.11 -9.82
N GLN A 51 -20.23 -5.73 -10.71
CA GLN A 51 -21.63 -5.35 -10.89
C GLN A 51 -22.48 -5.61 -9.63
N GLN A 52 -22.27 -6.72 -8.91
CA GLN A 52 -22.98 -6.98 -7.65
C GLN A 52 -22.68 -5.93 -6.57
N TYR A 53 -21.43 -5.46 -6.46
CA TYR A 53 -21.09 -4.35 -5.57
C TYR A 53 -21.77 -3.04 -6.00
N ARG A 54 -21.77 -2.71 -7.31
CA ARG A 54 -22.45 -1.52 -7.85
C ARG A 54 -23.96 -1.56 -7.62
N ASP A 55 -24.60 -2.72 -7.77
CA ASP A 55 -26.03 -2.91 -7.52
C ASP A 55 -26.38 -2.68 -6.03
N LEU A 56 -25.51 -3.11 -5.10
CA LEU A 56 -25.67 -2.84 -3.66
C LEU A 56 -25.54 -1.36 -3.31
N ILE A 57 -24.54 -0.67 -3.89
CA ILE A 57 -24.33 0.78 -3.72
C ILE A 57 -25.54 1.55 -4.28
N ALA A 58 -26.01 1.21 -5.48
CA ALA A 58 -27.16 1.85 -6.13
C ALA A 58 -28.48 1.63 -5.38
N ALA A 59 -28.63 0.48 -4.70
CA ALA A 59 -29.78 0.21 -3.83
C ALA A 59 -29.72 0.96 -2.49
N ASN A 60 -28.54 1.45 -2.07
CA ASN A 60 -28.30 2.09 -0.77
C ASN A 60 -27.50 3.41 -0.92
N PRO A 61 -27.99 4.39 -1.69
CA PRO A 61 -27.25 5.63 -1.95
C PRO A 61 -27.01 6.42 -0.66
N GLY A 62 -25.81 6.96 -0.49
CA GLY A 62 -25.41 7.73 0.69
C GLY A 62 -25.14 6.90 1.95
N ASN A 63 -25.12 5.57 1.88
CA ASN A 63 -24.65 4.75 3.00
C ASN A 63 -23.13 4.93 3.18
N ALA A 64 -22.69 5.36 4.36
CA ALA A 64 -21.27 5.60 4.66
C ALA A 64 -20.37 4.38 4.40
N ASN A 65 -20.91 3.15 4.46
CA ASN A 65 -20.14 1.94 4.18
C ASN A 65 -19.85 1.71 2.68
N ASN A 66 -20.51 2.43 1.76
CA ASN A 66 -20.34 2.24 0.32
C ASN A 66 -18.89 2.50 -0.13
N ILE A 67 -18.16 3.40 0.54
CA ILE A 67 -16.72 3.62 0.34
C ILE A 67 -15.89 2.33 0.42
N ARG A 68 -16.27 1.39 1.32
CA ARG A 68 -15.60 0.09 1.45
C ARG A 68 -15.89 -0.82 0.25
N LEU A 69 -17.10 -0.74 -0.30
CA LEU A 69 -17.50 -1.50 -1.50
C LEU A 69 -16.84 -0.94 -2.77
N GLU A 70 -16.75 0.39 -2.90
CA GLU A 70 -16.03 1.03 -3.99
C GLU A 70 -14.51 0.76 -3.91
N THR A 71 -13.93 0.80 -2.70
CA THR A 71 -12.55 0.36 -2.47
C THR A 71 -12.34 -1.10 -2.92
N GLN A 72 -13.31 -1.99 -2.65
CA GLN A 72 -13.26 -3.38 -3.11
C GLN A 72 -13.42 -3.52 -4.64
N ILE A 73 -14.21 -2.65 -5.29
CA ILE A 73 -14.25 -2.56 -6.76
C ILE A 73 -12.88 -2.17 -7.32
N ALA A 74 -12.20 -1.18 -6.72
CA ALA A 74 -10.85 -0.80 -7.13
C ALA A 74 -9.85 -1.96 -6.96
N MET A 75 -9.83 -2.61 -5.79
CA MET A 75 -8.99 -3.79 -5.53
C MET A 75 -9.28 -4.97 -6.48
N LEU A 76 -10.52 -5.14 -6.95
CA LEU A 76 -10.86 -6.13 -7.98
C LEU A 76 -10.27 -5.79 -9.34
N TYR A 77 -10.22 -4.51 -9.72
CA TYR A 77 -9.51 -4.08 -10.92
C TYR A 77 -7.99 -4.32 -10.81
N GLU A 78 -7.40 -4.18 -9.62
CA GLU A 78 -5.98 -4.49 -9.37
C GLU A 78 -5.65 -5.99 -9.33
N SER A 79 -6.66 -6.83 -9.07
CA SER A 79 -6.49 -8.27 -8.88
C SER A 79 -6.16 -9.00 -10.19
N ASP A 80 -5.24 -9.95 -10.12
CA ASP A 80 -4.82 -10.72 -11.29
C ASP A 80 -5.81 -11.85 -11.62
N PHE A 81 -6.58 -11.65 -12.69
CA PHE A 81 -7.44 -12.67 -13.30
C PHE A 81 -6.97 -12.99 -14.74
N THR A 82 -5.66 -12.93 -15.01
CA THR A 82 -5.08 -13.21 -16.34
C THR A 82 -5.46 -14.60 -16.87
N ASP A 83 -5.59 -15.60 -16.00
CA ASP A 83 -6.07 -16.95 -16.34
C ASP A 83 -7.52 -16.98 -16.89
N GLN A 84 -8.29 -15.92 -16.64
CA GLN A 84 -9.65 -15.70 -17.16
C GLN A 84 -9.67 -14.73 -18.36
N GLY A 85 -8.50 -14.27 -18.83
CA GLY A 85 -8.38 -13.23 -19.86
C GLY A 85 -8.62 -11.80 -19.35
N LEU A 86 -8.62 -11.59 -18.03
CA LEU A 86 -8.88 -10.31 -17.37
C LEU A 86 -7.65 -9.88 -16.55
N PRO A 87 -6.59 -9.34 -17.19
CA PRO A 87 -5.43 -8.84 -16.46
C PRO A 87 -5.81 -7.65 -15.56
N PRO A 88 -4.94 -7.28 -14.59
CA PRO A 88 -5.09 -6.07 -13.79
C PRO A 88 -5.29 -4.81 -14.64
N ASP A 89 -6.21 -3.95 -14.22
CA ASP A 89 -6.51 -2.64 -14.81
C ASP A 89 -6.30 -1.55 -13.74
N THR A 90 -5.04 -1.18 -13.53
CA THR A 90 -4.67 -0.23 -12.47
C THR A 90 -5.12 1.20 -12.78
N TYR A 91 -5.44 1.51 -14.04
CA TYR A 91 -6.07 2.77 -14.43
C TYR A 91 -7.55 2.82 -14.02
N ALA A 92 -8.32 1.75 -14.25
CA ALA A 92 -9.69 1.66 -13.74
C ALA A 92 -9.74 1.67 -12.21
N ALA A 93 -8.79 1.02 -11.53
CA ALA A 93 -8.65 1.09 -10.07
C ALA A 93 -8.42 2.53 -9.59
N HIS A 94 -7.48 3.25 -10.20
CA HIS A 94 -7.24 4.67 -9.88
C HIS A 94 -8.47 5.55 -10.12
N GLN A 95 -9.21 5.36 -11.22
CA GLN A 95 -10.44 6.11 -11.48
C GLN A 95 -11.48 5.92 -10.36
N VAL A 96 -11.60 4.71 -9.82
CA VAL A 96 -12.49 4.43 -8.68
C VAL A 96 -11.98 5.08 -7.39
N TYR A 97 -10.67 5.08 -7.11
CA TYR A 97 -10.14 5.84 -5.97
C TYR A 97 -10.38 7.35 -6.11
N GLN A 98 -10.26 7.91 -7.31
CA GLN A 98 -10.55 9.33 -7.56
C GLN A 98 -12.03 9.67 -7.37
N SER A 99 -12.97 8.82 -7.80
CA SER A 99 -14.40 9.06 -7.52
C SER A 99 -14.67 9.02 -6.01
N ILE A 100 -14.10 8.05 -5.29
CA ILE A 100 -14.25 7.99 -3.83
C ILE A 100 -13.72 9.27 -3.15
N ILE A 101 -12.53 9.75 -3.54
CA ILE A 101 -11.91 10.96 -2.96
C ILE A 101 -12.75 12.23 -3.25
N ALA A 102 -13.47 12.26 -4.37
CA ALA A 102 -14.34 13.38 -4.77
C ALA A 102 -15.74 13.34 -4.13
N ASP A 103 -16.31 12.14 -3.95
CA ASP A 103 -17.72 11.95 -3.62
C ASP A 103 -17.98 11.71 -2.12
N TYR A 104 -16.96 11.34 -1.33
CA TYR A 104 -17.08 11.03 0.10
C TYR A 104 -16.45 12.09 1.01
N ASP A 105 -16.90 12.10 2.28
CA ASP A 105 -16.41 12.99 3.33
C ASP A 105 -14.89 12.81 3.55
N PRO A 106 -14.06 13.88 3.47
CA PRO A 106 -12.63 13.83 3.77
C PRO A 106 -12.28 13.28 5.15
N ASP A 107 -13.16 13.49 6.14
CA ASP A 107 -12.98 13.06 7.53
C ASP A 107 -13.45 11.61 7.76
N HIS A 108 -13.90 10.90 6.70
CA HIS A 108 -14.32 9.52 6.82
C HIS A 108 -13.14 8.60 7.20
N PRO A 109 -13.27 7.65 8.16
CA PRO A 109 -12.15 6.86 8.67
C PRO A 109 -11.43 5.96 7.64
N TYR A 110 -12.02 5.71 6.47
CA TYR A 110 -11.38 5.00 5.36
C TYR A 110 -10.67 5.93 4.34
N MET A 111 -10.88 7.25 4.41
CA MET A 111 -10.38 8.20 3.41
C MET A 111 -8.85 8.24 3.35
N ALA A 112 -8.18 8.16 4.49
CA ALA A 112 -6.72 8.09 4.57
C ALA A 112 -6.15 6.89 3.78
N THR A 113 -6.75 5.71 3.94
CA THR A 113 -6.42 4.49 3.17
C THR A 113 -6.71 4.66 1.68
N VAL A 114 -7.87 5.18 1.32
CA VAL A 114 -8.26 5.40 -0.09
C VAL A 114 -7.31 6.37 -0.78
N ARG A 115 -6.96 7.49 -0.14
CA ARG A 115 -6.02 8.46 -0.68
C ARG A 115 -4.65 7.83 -0.91
N LYS A 116 -4.17 7.02 0.04
CA LYS A 116 -2.90 6.29 -0.08
C LYS A 116 -2.91 5.31 -1.26
N LEU A 117 -3.93 4.46 -1.37
CA LEU A 117 -4.09 3.54 -2.51
C LEU A 117 -4.23 4.28 -3.85
N GLY A 118 -4.97 5.39 -3.88
CA GLY A 118 -5.11 6.24 -5.07
C GLY A 118 -3.80 6.86 -5.54
N ALA A 119 -2.93 7.26 -4.60
CA ALA A 119 -1.59 7.78 -4.85
C ALA A 119 -0.62 6.67 -5.30
N ASP A 120 -0.68 5.49 -4.67
CA ASP A 120 0.10 4.30 -5.05
C ASP A 120 -0.21 3.87 -6.49
N ARG A 121 -1.47 3.98 -6.93
CA ARG A 121 -1.83 3.73 -8.34
C ARG A 121 -1.46 4.87 -9.28
N ALA A 122 -1.56 6.12 -8.85
CA ALA A 122 -1.08 7.25 -9.64
C ALA A 122 0.40 7.09 -10.02
N ALA A 123 1.22 6.54 -9.12
CA ALA A 123 2.65 6.34 -9.35
C ALA A 123 2.97 5.45 -10.57
N GLU A 124 2.06 4.55 -10.98
CA GLU A 124 2.26 3.65 -12.11
C GLU A 124 2.16 4.35 -13.49
N PHE A 125 1.51 5.52 -13.58
CA PHE A 125 1.24 6.18 -14.87
C PHE A 125 1.42 7.72 -14.86
N ASP A 126 1.28 8.39 -13.72
CA ASP A 126 1.62 9.80 -13.52
C ASP A 126 2.36 9.99 -12.16
N PRO A 127 3.69 9.79 -12.16
CA PRO A 127 4.52 10.03 -10.99
C PRO A 127 4.41 11.43 -10.38
N ASN A 128 4.14 12.47 -11.17
CA ASN A 128 4.04 13.85 -10.66
C ASN A 128 2.72 14.06 -9.90
N LEU A 129 1.62 13.50 -10.42
CA LEU A 129 0.35 13.43 -9.70
C LEU A 129 0.50 12.65 -8.39
N ALA A 130 1.17 11.49 -8.43
CA ALA A 130 1.40 10.67 -7.25
C ALA A 130 2.18 11.41 -6.16
N GLN A 131 3.24 12.12 -6.52
CA GLN A 131 4.00 12.96 -5.59
C GLN A 131 3.09 14.01 -4.91
N GLY A 132 2.29 14.75 -5.68
CA GLY A 132 1.36 15.74 -5.12
C GLY A 132 0.29 15.11 -4.20
N MET A 133 -0.17 13.90 -4.50
CA MET A 133 -1.09 13.16 -3.62
C MET A 133 -0.40 12.72 -2.32
N TYR A 134 0.85 12.24 -2.37
CA TYR A 134 1.62 11.90 -1.16
C TYR A 134 1.91 13.13 -0.29
N GLU A 135 2.27 14.26 -0.89
CA GLU A 135 2.46 15.54 -0.17
C GLU A 135 1.16 16.00 0.53
N GLY A 136 0.02 15.83 -0.12
CA GLY A 136 -1.30 16.04 0.49
C GLY A 136 -1.57 15.11 1.68
N ILE A 137 -1.26 13.81 1.55
CA ILE A 137 -1.42 12.84 2.66
C ILE A 137 -0.57 13.23 3.88
N LEU A 138 0.70 13.62 3.67
CA LEU A 138 1.58 14.06 4.75
C LEU A 138 1.15 15.38 5.40
N THR A 139 0.37 16.21 4.69
CA THR A 139 -0.16 17.48 5.18
C THR A 139 -1.45 17.27 5.97
N ASP A 140 -2.33 16.39 5.49
CA ASP A 140 -3.67 16.20 6.04
C ASP A 140 -3.72 15.16 7.18
N TYR A 141 -2.76 14.23 7.22
CA TYR A 141 -2.66 13.17 8.24
C TYR A 141 -1.28 13.14 8.94
N PRO A 142 -0.81 14.24 9.56
CA PRO A 142 0.53 14.32 10.15
C PRO A 142 0.71 13.48 11.42
N ASP A 143 -0.40 13.17 12.11
CA ASP A 143 -0.41 12.45 13.39
C ASP A 143 -0.62 10.92 13.22
N GLU A 144 -0.88 10.46 11.99
CA GLU A 144 -1.04 9.03 11.65
C GLU A 144 0.34 8.39 11.43
N ASP A 145 1.05 8.06 12.52
CA ASP A 145 2.47 7.62 12.52
C ASP A 145 2.77 6.58 11.42
N ALA A 146 1.96 5.53 11.31
CA ALA A 146 2.14 4.49 10.29
C ALA A 146 1.89 4.96 8.86
N LEU A 147 0.96 5.89 8.62
CA LEU A 147 0.66 6.43 7.30
C LEU A 147 1.73 7.40 6.82
N VAL A 148 2.28 8.21 7.73
CA VAL A 148 3.42 9.10 7.46
C VAL A 148 4.62 8.28 6.98
N VAL A 149 4.98 7.23 7.72
CA VAL A 149 6.07 6.31 7.38
C VAL A 149 5.85 5.61 6.03
N GLN A 150 4.64 5.08 5.79
CA GLN A 150 4.27 4.45 4.51
C GLN A 150 4.34 5.41 3.32
N THR A 151 3.97 6.66 3.54
CA THR A 151 3.91 7.68 2.50
C THR A 151 5.32 8.17 2.15
N GLN A 152 6.15 8.46 3.14
CA GLN A 152 7.57 8.79 2.90
C GLN A 152 8.33 7.63 2.24
N TYR A 153 8.07 6.38 2.64
CA TYR A 153 8.69 5.22 1.99
C TYR A 153 8.33 5.14 0.49
N ALA A 154 7.06 5.34 0.15
CA ALA A 154 6.62 5.35 -1.25
C ALA A 154 7.16 6.54 -2.05
N MET A 155 7.30 7.73 -1.45
CA MET A 155 8.01 8.86 -2.09
C MET A 155 9.49 8.53 -2.35
N GLY A 156 10.14 7.80 -1.45
CA GLY A 156 11.51 7.31 -1.65
C GLY A 156 11.63 6.31 -2.80
N GLN A 157 10.67 5.37 -2.92
CA GLN A 157 10.60 4.45 -4.06
C GLN A 157 10.36 5.21 -5.37
N LEU A 158 9.39 6.13 -5.40
CA LEU A 158 9.05 6.96 -6.56
C LEU A 158 10.28 7.74 -7.08
N ALA A 159 11.02 8.39 -6.17
CA ALA A 159 12.24 9.10 -6.50
C ALA A 159 13.34 8.18 -7.04
N ALA A 160 13.49 6.97 -6.47
CA ALA A 160 14.46 5.99 -6.95
C ALA A 160 14.12 5.49 -8.37
N ASP A 161 12.84 5.20 -8.64
CA ASP A 161 12.36 4.76 -9.96
C ASP A 161 12.45 5.87 -11.03
N GLN A 162 12.29 7.14 -10.62
CA GLN A 162 12.55 8.33 -11.45
C GLN A 162 14.05 8.59 -11.70
N GLY A 163 14.95 7.90 -11.00
CA GLY A 163 16.39 8.11 -11.12
C GLY A 163 16.93 9.33 -10.36
N ASP A 164 16.22 9.80 -9.33
CA ASP A 164 16.71 10.79 -8.36
C ASP A 164 17.15 10.09 -7.05
N PRO A 165 18.41 9.61 -6.98
CA PRO A 165 18.92 8.96 -5.78
C PRO A 165 19.07 9.94 -4.60
N ALA A 166 19.12 11.26 -4.84
CA ALA A 166 19.28 12.25 -3.76
C ALA A 166 17.95 12.50 -3.05
N ALA A 167 16.84 12.62 -3.80
CA ALA A 167 15.51 12.65 -3.23
C ALA A 167 15.16 11.32 -2.56
N ALA A 168 15.49 10.17 -3.18
CA ALA A 168 15.29 8.85 -2.57
C ALA A 168 16.05 8.70 -1.23
N GLU A 169 17.34 9.09 -1.19
CA GLU A 169 18.15 9.09 0.03
C GLU A 169 17.50 9.94 1.15
N ASN A 170 16.96 11.11 0.81
CA ASN A 170 16.27 11.98 1.75
C ASN A 170 15.01 11.32 2.34
N TYR A 171 14.11 10.81 1.50
CA TYR A 171 12.86 10.19 1.96
C TYR A 171 13.10 8.90 2.76
N PHE A 172 13.99 8.01 2.31
CA PHE A 172 14.37 6.83 3.10
C PHE A 172 15.05 7.22 4.41
N GLY A 173 15.88 8.28 4.41
CA GLY A 173 16.47 8.85 5.62
C GLY A 173 15.43 9.32 6.63
N GLN A 174 14.36 9.98 6.19
CA GLN A 174 13.25 10.40 7.05
C GLN A 174 12.52 9.20 7.67
N VAL A 175 12.23 8.16 6.89
CA VAL A 175 11.63 6.91 7.39
C VAL A 175 12.51 6.26 8.47
N ILE A 176 13.81 6.11 8.19
CA ILE A 176 14.78 5.45 9.10
C ILE A 176 14.97 6.26 10.39
N ALA A 177 14.94 7.59 10.29
CA ALA A 177 15.03 8.49 11.44
C ALA A 177 13.69 8.65 12.18
N TYR A 178 12.57 8.15 11.63
CA TYR A 178 11.24 8.39 12.16
C TYR A 178 11.09 7.87 13.60
N ALA A 179 10.61 8.75 14.47
CA ALA A 179 10.32 8.46 15.85
C ALA A 179 8.84 8.77 16.09
N PRO A 180 7.99 7.74 16.29
CA PRO A 180 6.57 7.91 16.51
C PRO A 180 6.27 8.91 17.63
N SER A 181 5.26 9.75 17.43
CA SER A 181 5.06 10.99 18.20
C SER A 181 4.43 10.83 19.60
N GLY A 182 4.30 9.59 20.08
CA GLY A 182 4.02 9.26 21.48
C GLY A 182 2.57 8.87 21.76
N ALA A 183 2.33 8.32 22.96
CA ALA A 183 1.06 7.79 23.44
C ALA A 183 0.42 6.67 22.57
N HIS A 184 0.79 5.42 22.88
CA HIS A 184 0.07 4.19 22.47
C HIS A 184 -0.02 3.87 20.96
N VAL A 185 1.09 4.00 20.23
CA VAL A 185 1.34 3.14 19.05
C VAL A 185 1.13 1.67 19.44
N SER A 186 0.30 0.95 18.69
CA SER A 186 0.04 -0.47 18.98
C SER A 186 1.26 -1.35 18.70
N GLU A 187 1.36 -2.55 19.29
CA GLU A 187 2.49 -3.47 19.02
C GLU A 187 2.57 -3.83 17.52
N ALA A 188 1.42 -4.06 16.88
CA ALA A 188 1.33 -4.32 15.44
C ALA A 188 1.79 -3.12 14.60
N GLU A 189 1.43 -1.91 15.01
CA GLU A 189 1.81 -0.69 14.32
C GLU A 189 3.30 -0.37 14.48
N ALA A 190 3.85 -0.53 15.69
CA ALA A 190 5.28 -0.40 15.95
C ALA A 190 6.09 -1.43 15.14
N ALA A 191 5.58 -2.65 14.99
CA ALA A 191 6.16 -3.68 14.13
C ALA A 191 6.11 -3.28 12.64
N ASN A 192 4.99 -2.72 12.17
CA ASN A 192 4.85 -2.22 10.79
C ASN A 192 5.82 -1.06 10.51
N ILE A 193 5.90 -0.07 11.40
CA ILE A 193 6.84 1.06 11.29
C ILE A 193 8.29 0.54 11.24
N LYS A 194 8.64 -0.41 12.10
CA LYS A 194 9.96 -1.06 12.08
C LYS A 194 10.24 -1.81 10.77
N ALA A 195 9.25 -2.51 10.21
CA ALA A 195 9.38 -3.17 8.92
C ALA A 195 9.66 -2.16 7.79
N TYR A 196 8.96 -1.03 7.77
CA TYR A 196 9.26 0.07 6.82
C TYR A 196 10.64 0.70 7.04
N GLN A 197 11.14 0.79 8.28
CA GLN A 197 12.50 1.24 8.57
C GLN A 197 13.57 0.28 8.04
N GLU A 198 13.37 -1.03 8.19
CA GLU A 198 14.25 -2.05 7.63
C GLU A 198 14.20 -2.06 6.09
N SER A 199 13.01 -1.92 5.50
CA SER A 199 12.83 -1.79 4.05
C SER A 199 13.46 -0.52 3.49
N ALA A 200 13.27 0.64 4.13
CA ALA A 200 13.91 1.89 3.74
C ALA A 200 15.43 1.78 3.79
N ALA A 201 16.00 1.15 4.83
CA ALA A 201 17.43 0.89 4.90
C ALA A 201 17.91 0.00 3.73
N ALA A 202 17.18 -1.07 3.40
CA ALA A 202 17.51 -1.94 2.28
C ALA A 202 17.42 -1.21 0.91
N SER A 203 16.39 -0.40 0.70
CA SER A 203 16.23 0.42 -0.50
C SER A 203 17.32 1.47 -0.62
N MET A 204 17.66 2.17 0.46
CA MET A 204 18.74 3.16 0.49
C MET A 204 20.11 2.54 0.14
N LEU A 205 20.42 1.35 0.68
CA LEU A 205 21.62 0.58 0.32
C LEU A 205 21.62 0.13 -1.15
N SER A 206 20.45 -0.22 -1.69
CA SER A 206 20.28 -0.63 -3.09
C SER A 206 20.46 0.55 -4.05
N THR A 207 19.85 1.70 -3.76
CA THR A 207 20.02 2.96 -4.48
C THR A 207 21.50 3.39 -4.50
N ALA A 208 22.21 3.24 -3.38
CA ALA A 208 23.62 3.60 -3.27
C ALA A 208 24.56 2.79 -4.20
N ILE A 209 24.15 1.59 -4.62
CA ILE A 209 24.94 0.72 -5.52
C ILE A 209 24.35 0.61 -6.94
N ALA A 210 23.21 1.25 -7.23
CA ALA A 210 22.47 1.07 -8.48
C ALA A 210 23.26 1.46 -9.74
N GLY A 211 24.20 2.41 -9.63
CA GLY A 211 25.09 2.84 -10.71
C GLY A 211 26.41 2.07 -10.81
N ALA A 212 26.54 0.90 -10.17
CA ALA A 212 27.75 0.08 -10.21
C ALA A 212 27.49 -1.27 -10.88
N ASP A 213 28.22 -1.56 -11.95
CA ASP A 213 27.98 -2.75 -12.78
C ASP A 213 28.67 -4.00 -12.21
N THR A 214 29.88 -3.86 -11.68
CA THR A 214 30.63 -4.99 -11.09
C THR A 214 30.41 -5.14 -9.58
N PRO A 215 30.52 -6.36 -9.03
CA PRO A 215 30.51 -6.60 -7.57
C PRO A 215 31.54 -5.76 -6.80
N GLN A 216 32.73 -5.58 -7.36
CA GLN A 216 33.82 -4.77 -6.79
C GLN A 216 33.45 -3.29 -6.73
N GLU A 217 32.87 -2.73 -7.80
CA GLU A 217 32.36 -1.36 -7.80
C GLU A 217 31.20 -1.18 -6.82
N ARG A 218 30.29 -2.17 -6.71
CA ARG A 218 29.20 -2.17 -5.74
C ARG A 218 29.71 -2.17 -4.30
N LEU A 219 30.71 -2.99 -3.97
CA LEU A 219 31.34 -2.98 -2.64
C LEU A 219 32.07 -1.66 -2.35
N LYS A 220 32.71 -1.06 -3.35
CA LYS A 220 33.37 0.26 -3.24
C LYS A 220 32.36 1.40 -3.06
N ALA A 221 31.24 1.37 -3.79
CA ALA A 221 30.14 2.32 -3.66
C ALA A 221 29.47 2.19 -2.28
N LEU A 222 29.17 0.97 -1.86
CA LEU A 222 28.65 0.64 -0.52
C LEU A 222 29.57 1.16 0.59
N LYS A 223 30.89 0.94 0.48
CA LYS A 223 31.87 1.48 1.44
C LYS A 223 31.78 3.00 1.57
N LYS A 224 31.88 3.71 0.43
CA LYS A 224 31.81 5.18 0.37
C LYS A 224 30.47 5.71 0.91
N PHE A 225 29.39 4.97 0.70
CA PHE A 225 28.07 5.32 1.21
C PHE A 225 28.00 5.16 2.74
N LEU A 226 28.45 4.04 3.29
CA LEU A 226 28.47 3.80 4.74
C LEU A 226 29.40 4.78 5.47
N GLU A 227 30.52 5.19 4.86
CA GLU A 227 31.41 6.25 5.38
C GLU A 227 30.68 7.60 5.58
N LYS A 228 29.67 7.90 4.74
CA LYS A 228 28.78 9.06 4.85
C LYS A 228 27.59 8.82 5.81
N HIS A 229 27.10 7.59 5.91
CA HIS A 229 25.90 7.20 6.69
C HIS A 229 26.24 6.24 7.83
N GLN A 230 27.19 6.62 8.70
CA GLN A 230 27.66 5.79 9.82
C GLN A 230 26.55 5.40 10.81
N GLU A 231 25.51 6.23 10.95
CA GLU A 231 24.33 5.92 11.77
C GLU A 231 23.50 4.77 11.20
N LEU A 232 23.43 4.65 9.86
CA LEU A 232 22.77 3.54 9.17
C LEU A 232 23.50 2.22 9.45
N GLU A 233 24.84 2.24 9.35
CA GLU A 233 25.70 1.11 9.69
C GLU A 233 25.49 0.68 11.15
N ALA A 234 25.55 1.62 12.09
CA ALA A 234 25.39 1.36 13.51
C ALA A 234 24.02 0.77 13.86
N ALA A 235 22.95 1.23 13.20
CA ALA A 235 21.59 0.77 13.41
C ALA A 235 21.27 -0.56 12.71
N ASN A 236 21.86 -0.81 11.53
CA ASN A 236 21.48 -1.90 10.62
C ASN A 236 22.67 -2.80 10.25
N ALA A 237 23.65 -2.95 11.14
CA ALA A 237 24.90 -3.67 10.88
C ALA A 237 24.71 -5.09 10.30
N GLU A 238 23.69 -5.82 10.77
CA GLU A 238 23.38 -7.16 10.25
C GLU A 238 22.82 -7.10 8.81
N LEU A 239 21.93 -6.15 8.50
CA LEU A 239 21.41 -5.94 7.16
C LEU A 239 22.54 -5.55 6.20
N VAL A 240 23.41 -4.62 6.60
CA VAL A 240 24.61 -4.21 5.84
C VAL A 240 25.52 -5.41 5.57
N GLN A 241 25.76 -6.25 6.58
CA GLN A 241 26.57 -7.47 6.42
C GLN A 241 25.91 -8.47 5.46
N ARG A 242 24.60 -8.74 5.58
CA ARG A 242 23.85 -9.62 4.67
C ARG A 242 23.89 -9.08 3.24
N PHE A 243 23.74 -7.77 3.06
CA PHE A 243 23.76 -7.08 1.77
C PHE A 243 25.14 -7.16 1.09
N ALA A 244 26.22 -6.87 1.83
CA ALA A 244 27.59 -7.04 1.34
C ALA A 244 27.88 -8.48 0.88
N GLN A 245 27.45 -9.48 1.66
CA GLN A 245 27.58 -10.89 1.27
C GLN A 245 26.72 -11.27 0.04
N ALA A 246 25.57 -10.64 -0.16
CA ALA A 246 24.74 -10.88 -1.35
C ALA A 246 25.41 -10.38 -2.63
N ILE A 247 26.06 -9.21 -2.59
CA ILE A 247 26.86 -8.66 -3.70
C ILE A 247 27.96 -9.65 -4.12
N GLU A 248 28.70 -10.19 -3.14
CA GLU A 248 29.80 -11.14 -3.40
C GLU A 248 29.31 -12.51 -3.90
N ARG A 249 28.16 -13.01 -3.41
CA ARG A 249 27.56 -14.26 -3.93
C ARG A 249 27.07 -14.09 -5.37
N GLY A 250 26.54 -12.92 -5.72
CA GLY A 250 26.13 -12.58 -7.08
C GLY A 250 27.29 -12.46 -8.09
N ALA A 251 28.52 -12.29 -7.62
CA ALA A 251 29.71 -12.21 -8.46
C ALA A 251 30.06 -13.51 -9.19
N GLY A 252 29.68 -14.66 -8.59
CA GLY A 252 30.44 -15.90 -8.77
C GLY A 252 31.86 -15.78 -8.17
N ARG A 253 32.53 -16.92 -7.92
CA ARG A 253 33.93 -16.88 -7.48
C ARG A 253 34.84 -16.51 -8.64
N SER A 254 35.03 -15.21 -8.88
CA SER A 254 36.15 -14.69 -9.67
C SER A 254 37.46 -15.09 -8.99
N SER A 255 38.26 -15.92 -9.65
CA SER A 255 39.46 -16.52 -9.09
C SER A 255 40.74 -15.70 -9.31
N ASN A 256 40.62 -14.38 -9.50
CA ASN A 256 41.76 -13.48 -9.75
C ASN A 256 42.19 -12.76 -8.46
N PRO A 257 43.35 -13.08 -7.85
CA PRO A 257 43.77 -12.51 -6.57
C PRO A 257 44.53 -11.18 -6.67
N GLU A 258 44.67 -10.60 -7.88
CA GLU A 258 45.59 -9.47 -8.14
C GLU A 258 44.93 -8.08 -8.09
N GLU A 259 43.60 -7.98 -7.98
CA GLU A 259 42.95 -6.70 -7.68
C GLU A 259 42.95 -6.43 -6.17
N GLY A 260 43.31 -5.20 -5.79
CA GLY A 260 43.76 -4.86 -4.44
C GLY A 260 42.79 -5.22 -3.31
N ASN A 261 43.39 -5.57 -2.17
CA ASN A 261 42.79 -6.12 -0.94
C ASN A 261 41.74 -5.22 -0.23
N ASP A 262 41.30 -4.11 -0.85
CA ASP A 262 40.35 -3.13 -0.31
C ASP A 262 38.90 -3.35 -0.78
N ALA A 263 38.68 -4.19 -1.80
CA ALA A 263 37.38 -4.40 -2.45
C ALA A 263 36.73 -5.76 -2.14
N THR A 264 37.10 -6.42 -1.05
CA THR A 264 36.49 -7.68 -0.58
C THR A 264 35.46 -7.42 0.53
N VAL A 265 34.52 -8.36 0.73
CA VAL A 265 33.57 -8.27 1.87
C VAL A 265 34.31 -8.33 3.21
N GLU A 266 35.41 -9.09 3.31
CA GLU A 266 36.24 -9.11 4.51
C GLU A 266 36.90 -7.75 4.79
N ALA A 267 37.42 -7.08 3.77
CA ALA A 267 38.01 -5.74 3.90
C ALA A 267 36.97 -4.67 4.26
N LEU A 268 35.78 -4.76 3.66
CA LEU A 268 34.64 -3.92 4.04
C LEU A 268 34.29 -4.14 5.52
N LEU A 269 33.98 -5.37 5.93
CA LEU A 269 33.63 -5.71 7.31
C LEU A 269 34.76 -5.39 8.32
N ALA A 270 36.03 -5.45 7.91
CA ALA A 270 37.16 -5.03 8.72
C ALA A 270 37.25 -3.49 8.87
N SER A 271 36.95 -2.72 7.82
CA SER A 271 36.89 -1.26 7.89
C SER A 271 35.72 -0.76 8.73
N LEU A 272 34.54 -1.39 8.59
CA LEU A 272 33.34 -1.15 9.41
C LEU A 272 33.65 -1.42 10.90
N LYS A 273 34.26 -2.57 11.23
CA LYS A 273 34.72 -2.88 12.61
C LYS A 273 35.76 -1.90 13.17
N LYS A 274 36.50 -1.19 12.32
CA LYS A 274 37.49 -0.17 12.73
C LYS A 274 36.84 1.20 12.92
N ASN A 275 35.83 1.52 12.12
CA ASN A 275 35.02 2.74 12.20
C ASN A 275 33.82 2.57 13.14
N LYS A 276 34.02 1.94 14.31
CA LYS A 276 32.95 1.87 15.31
C LYS A 276 32.42 3.27 15.59
N PRO A 277 31.09 3.49 15.61
CA PRO A 277 30.53 4.76 16.04
C PRO A 277 31.05 5.08 17.43
N ASP A 278 31.43 6.35 17.64
CA ASP A 278 31.90 6.85 18.93
C ASP A 278 30.93 6.42 20.03
N ASP A 279 31.42 5.81 21.12
CA ASP A 279 30.58 5.06 22.09
C ASP A 279 29.41 5.90 22.64
N ARG A 280 29.53 7.23 22.58
CA ARG A 280 28.48 8.23 22.83
C ARG A 280 27.22 8.10 21.98
N ALA A 281 27.30 7.77 20.70
CA ALA A 281 26.12 7.64 19.83
C ALA A 281 25.29 6.40 20.21
N VAL A 282 25.98 5.27 20.41
CA VAL A 282 25.38 4.01 20.88
C VAL A 282 24.87 4.16 22.32
N ALA A 283 25.59 4.88 23.18
CA ALA A 283 25.13 5.23 24.52
C ALA A 283 23.87 6.10 24.47
N SER A 284 23.81 7.15 23.65
CA SER A 284 22.63 8.03 23.55
C SER A 284 21.37 7.26 23.11
N ARG A 285 21.49 6.28 22.20
CA ARG A 285 20.34 5.43 21.83
C ARG A 285 19.95 4.46 22.94
N ARG A 286 20.91 3.80 23.60
CA ARG A 286 20.64 2.91 24.76
C ARG A 286 20.08 3.66 25.97
N GLU A 287 20.45 4.92 26.15
CA GLU A 287 19.95 5.80 27.21
C GLU A 287 18.51 6.24 26.89
N ARG A 288 18.19 6.54 25.62
CA ARG A 288 16.80 6.72 25.15
C ARG A 288 15.96 5.45 25.28
N GLU A 289 16.52 4.26 25.01
CA GLU A 289 15.82 2.97 25.21
C GLU A 289 15.55 2.67 26.69
N ARG A 290 16.53 2.87 27.58
CA ARG A 290 16.31 2.75 29.03
C ARG A 290 15.27 3.73 29.55
N ALA A 291 15.30 4.99 29.08
CA ALA A 291 14.29 5.97 29.41
C ALA A 291 12.89 5.63 28.86
N ARG A 292 12.80 4.80 27.80
CA ARG A 292 11.52 4.23 27.33
C ARG A 292 11.05 3.08 28.22
N GLU A 293 11.94 2.15 28.59
CA GLU A 293 11.62 1.04 29.50
C GLU A 293 11.19 1.53 30.90
N GLU A 294 11.85 2.56 31.44
CA GLU A 294 11.55 3.15 32.75
C GLU A 294 10.17 3.81 32.74
N ARG A 295 9.88 4.68 31.74
CA ARG A 295 8.55 5.30 31.58
C ARG A 295 7.45 4.27 31.32
N ALA A 296 7.72 3.19 30.59
CA ALA A 296 6.76 2.12 30.38
C ALA A 296 6.38 1.41 31.68
N ARG A 297 7.34 1.22 32.61
CA ARG A 297 7.07 0.68 33.96
C ARG A 297 6.29 1.66 34.83
N ASP A 298 6.62 2.94 34.81
CA ASP A 298 5.90 3.96 35.57
C ASP A 298 4.43 4.05 35.14
N VAL A 299 4.16 3.98 33.83
CA VAL A 299 2.80 3.97 33.26
C VAL A 299 2.06 2.67 33.59
N GLU A 300 2.72 1.50 33.53
CA GLU A 300 2.12 0.24 34.00
C GLU A 300 1.81 0.28 35.51
N GLU A 301 2.65 0.89 36.34
CA GLU A 301 2.41 1.04 37.77
C GLU A 301 1.26 2.02 38.06
N GLU A 302 1.12 3.10 37.29
CA GLU A 302 -0.03 4.02 37.41
C GLU A 302 -1.32 3.38 36.88
N LYS A 303 -1.26 2.63 35.78
CA LYS A 303 -2.38 1.86 35.25
C LYS A 303 -2.82 0.74 36.20
N ALA A 304 -1.89 0.10 36.91
CA ALA A 304 -2.21 -0.84 37.99
C ALA A 304 -2.86 -0.17 39.22
N LYS A 305 -2.69 1.15 39.41
CA LYS A 305 -3.41 1.94 40.43
C LYS A 305 -4.80 2.35 39.92
N LEU A 306 -4.93 2.74 38.65
CA LEU A 306 -6.19 3.12 38.00
C LEU A 306 -7.13 1.92 37.76
N ALA A 307 -6.62 0.77 37.33
CA ALA A 307 -7.41 -0.46 37.16
C ALA A 307 -7.95 -1.02 38.48
N ARG A 308 -7.38 -0.62 39.63
CA ARG A 308 -7.94 -0.90 40.97
C ARG A 308 -9.06 0.06 41.37
N ALA A 309 -9.25 1.17 40.63
CA ALA A 309 -10.37 2.08 40.78
C ALA A 309 -11.53 1.75 39.82
N ASP A 310 -11.22 1.37 38.57
CA ASP A 310 -12.22 1.21 37.48
C ASP A 310 -12.89 -0.17 37.39
N THR A 311 -12.78 -1.05 38.38
CA THR A 311 -13.62 -2.27 38.47
C THR A 311 -15.11 -1.99 38.77
N VAL A 312 -15.58 -0.77 38.50
CA VAL A 312 -16.96 -0.31 38.67
C VAL A 312 -17.45 0.32 37.36
N THR A 313 -18.25 -0.47 36.62
CA THR A 313 -19.06 -0.13 35.41
C THR A 313 -18.39 -0.10 34.02
N GLY A 314 -19.05 -0.76 33.06
CA GLY A 314 -18.93 -0.49 31.61
C GLY A 314 -18.29 -1.61 30.78
N ALA A 315 -19.08 -2.30 29.93
CA ALA A 315 -18.57 -3.28 28.97
C ALA A 315 -18.60 -2.73 27.54
N ALA A 316 -17.57 -3.03 26.75
CA ALA A 316 -17.46 -2.70 25.33
C ALA A 316 -17.36 -3.98 24.47
N PHE A 317 -17.87 -3.94 23.24
CA PHE A 317 -17.67 -4.99 22.23
C PHE A 317 -16.39 -4.70 21.40
N PRO A 318 -15.75 -5.74 20.82
CA PRO A 318 -14.40 -5.63 20.30
C PRO A 318 -14.32 -5.06 18.89
N ASP A 319 -13.25 -4.30 18.68
CA ASP A 319 -12.73 -3.92 17.37
C ASP A 319 -12.34 -5.17 16.57
N THR A 320 -12.77 -5.26 15.31
CA THR A 320 -12.46 -6.37 14.40
C THR A 320 -11.81 -5.83 13.14
N GLY A 321 -10.53 -6.15 12.97
CA GLY A 321 -9.62 -5.45 12.08
C GLY A 321 -9.96 -5.50 10.59
N ALA A 322 -9.25 -4.64 9.84
CA ALA A 322 -9.39 -4.50 8.39
C ALA A 322 -9.32 -5.85 7.65
N PRO A 323 -10.17 -6.07 6.62
CA PRO A 323 -10.17 -7.32 5.88
C PRO A 323 -8.90 -7.46 5.02
N SER A 324 -8.09 -8.46 5.36
CA SER A 324 -7.00 -8.93 4.51
C SER A 324 -7.57 -9.68 3.30
N LEU A 325 -7.69 -8.99 2.16
CA LEU A 325 -7.51 -9.64 0.87
C LEU A 325 -6.02 -9.67 0.61
N ALA A 326 -5.46 -10.87 0.46
CA ALA A 326 -4.03 -11.13 0.50
C ALA A 326 -3.25 -10.17 -0.41
N HIS A 327 -2.44 -9.31 0.20
CA HIS A 327 -1.47 -8.49 -0.49
C HIS A 327 -0.44 -9.45 -1.12
N VAL A 328 -0.54 -9.66 -2.44
CA VAL A 328 0.45 -10.45 -3.17
C VAL A 328 1.76 -9.67 -3.14
N GLU A 329 2.64 -10.14 -2.27
CA GLU A 329 3.99 -9.65 -2.07
C GLU A 329 4.73 -9.63 -3.41
N ARG A 330 4.79 -8.47 -4.08
CA ARG A 330 5.64 -8.27 -5.26
C ARG A 330 7.08 -8.36 -4.79
N THR A 331 7.65 -9.56 -4.79
CA THR A 331 9.09 -9.78 -4.75
C THR A 331 9.70 -9.16 -6.00
N SER A 332 10.13 -7.90 -5.89
CA SER A 332 10.79 -7.16 -6.94
C SER A 332 12.21 -7.68 -7.16
N GLU A 333 12.34 -8.75 -7.94
CA GLU A 333 13.64 -9.10 -8.52
C GLU A 333 14.15 -7.94 -9.38
N PRO A 334 15.41 -7.51 -9.22
CA PRO A 334 15.96 -6.40 -10.00
C PRO A 334 16.17 -6.86 -11.45
N ARG A 335 15.30 -6.39 -12.36
CA ARG A 335 15.50 -6.56 -13.81
C ARG A 335 16.78 -5.85 -14.24
N THR A 336 17.79 -6.66 -14.57
CA THR A 336 19.05 -6.17 -15.13
C THR A 336 18.83 -5.53 -16.51
N ALA A 337 19.19 -4.26 -16.63
CA ALA A 337 19.28 -3.60 -17.92
C ALA A 337 20.50 -4.15 -18.69
N GLY A 338 20.27 -4.91 -19.75
CA GLY A 338 21.29 -5.50 -20.62
C GLY A 338 20.98 -5.21 -22.10
N ALA A 339 21.95 -4.69 -22.84
CA ALA A 339 21.69 -3.93 -24.06
C ALA A 339 21.65 -4.72 -25.39
N ARG A 340 20.75 -4.26 -26.28
CA ARG A 340 20.87 -4.19 -27.76
C ARG A 340 21.30 -5.43 -28.57
N ALA A 341 20.40 -5.88 -29.45
CA ALA A 341 20.75 -6.27 -30.83
C ALA A 341 19.60 -5.90 -31.80
N SER A 342 19.91 -5.51 -33.05
CA SER A 342 18.92 -5.00 -34.01
C SER A 342 18.69 -5.92 -35.21
N SER A 343 17.42 -6.09 -35.61
CA SER A 343 16.98 -6.23 -37.01
C SER A 343 15.48 -5.84 -37.04
N THR A 344 14.92 -4.98 -37.90
CA THR A 344 15.21 -4.52 -39.27
C THR A 344 14.70 -5.43 -40.40
N SER A 345 13.36 -5.58 -40.51
CA SER A 345 12.56 -5.54 -41.76
C SER A 345 11.10 -5.94 -41.48
N ARG A 346 10.11 -5.05 -41.70
CA ARG A 346 9.34 -4.83 -42.96
C ARG A 346 8.46 -6.01 -43.40
N ILE A 347 7.14 -5.77 -43.46
CA ILE A 347 6.06 -6.25 -44.39
C ILE A 347 4.72 -6.27 -43.63
N VAL A 348 3.58 -5.71 -44.10
CA VAL A 348 3.30 -4.66 -45.10
C VAL A 348 1.92 -4.02 -44.77
N PHE A 349 1.57 -2.86 -45.34
CA PHE A 349 0.23 -2.25 -45.26
C PHE A 349 -0.89 -3.19 -45.77
N THR A 350 -2.07 -3.18 -45.12
CA THR A 350 -3.34 -3.27 -45.88
C THR A 350 -4.47 -2.54 -45.15
N VAL A 351 -4.88 -1.40 -45.72
CA VAL A 351 -6.19 -0.79 -45.46
C VAL A 351 -7.14 -1.37 -46.51
N GLY A 352 -8.29 -1.93 -46.11
CA GLY A 352 -9.21 -2.51 -47.10
C GLY A 352 -10.46 -3.22 -46.57
N ALA A 353 -11.51 -2.43 -46.32
CA ALA A 353 -12.93 -2.78 -46.48
C ALA A 353 -13.48 -4.14 -45.95
N VAL A 354 -14.26 -4.06 -44.85
CA VAL A 354 -15.66 -4.54 -44.87
C VAL A 354 -16.56 -3.51 -44.17
N CYS A 355 -17.15 -2.61 -44.94
CA CYS A 355 -18.41 -1.97 -44.58
C CYS A 355 -19.57 -2.83 -45.11
N PHE A 356 -20.78 -2.64 -44.56
CA PHE A 356 -22.02 -3.37 -44.89
C PHE A 356 -22.03 -4.85 -44.50
N VAL A 357 -22.51 -5.15 -43.29
CA VAL A 357 -23.90 -5.61 -43.02
C VAL A 357 -24.13 -5.52 -41.51
N SER A 358 -25.12 -4.72 -41.09
CA SER A 358 -26.03 -4.96 -39.94
C SER A 358 -26.91 -3.74 -39.56
N ILE A 359 -26.84 -2.63 -40.30
CA ILE A 359 -27.86 -1.54 -40.24
C ILE A 359 -29.15 -1.99 -40.97
N ALA A 360 -29.69 -3.13 -40.54
CA ALA A 360 -30.94 -3.74 -41.01
C ALA A 360 -31.78 -4.31 -39.85
N ALA A 361 -31.17 -4.57 -38.68
CA ALA A 361 -31.88 -5.11 -37.51
C ALA A 361 -32.71 -4.06 -36.72
N LEU A 362 -32.43 -2.77 -36.90
CA LEU A 362 -33.04 -1.67 -36.12
C LEU A 362 -34.22 -0.96 -36.81
N ALA A 363 -34.52 -1.28 -38.07
CA ALA A 363 -35.70 -0.75 -38.78
C ALA A 363 -36.92 -1.70 -38.75
N ALA A 364 -36.71 -3.00 -38.45
CA ALA A 364 -37.78 -4.00 -38.44
C ALA A 364 -38.62 -4.02 -37.14
N SER A 365 -38.08 -3.54 -36.02
CA SER A 365 -38.73 -3.59 -34.71
C SER A 365 -39.78 -2.49 -34.46
N MET A 366 -39.74 -1.38 -35.21
CA MET A 366 -40.72 -0.29 -35.07
C MET A 366 -41.98 -0.46 -35.93
N PHE A 367 -41.95 -1.26 -37.01
CA PHE A 367 -43.11 -1.40 -37.90
C PHE A 367 -44.10 -2.50 -37.48
N VAL A 368 -43.72 -3.40 -36.56
CA VAL A 368 -44.58 -4.49 -36.06
C VAL A 368 -45.46 -4.06 -34.87
N ARG A 369 -45.11 -2.98 -34.16
CA ARG A 369 -45.90 -2.47 -33.01
C ARG A 369 -47.01 -1.47 -33.36
N ALA A 370 -47.16 -1.08 -34.63
CA ALA A 370 -48.20 -0.15 -35.11
C ALA A 370 -49.43 -0.85 -35.76
N LYS A 371 -49.58 -2.18 -35.60
CA LYS A 371 -50.74 -2.93 -36.12
C LYS A 371 -51.36 -3.89 -35.10
N ALA A 372 -51.08 -3.67 -33.82
CA ALA A 372 -51.62 -4.42 -32.69
C ALA A 372 -52.03 -3.50 -31.53
N ARG A 373 -52.64 -2.35 -31.87
CA ARG A 373 -53.52 -1.51 -31.04
C ARG A 373 -54.28 -0.56 -31.95
#